data_AF-H8FXD4-F1
#
_entry.id   AF-H8FXD4-F1
#
_cell.length_a   1.000
_cell.length_b   1.000
_cell.length_c   1.000
_cell.angle_alpha   90.00
_cell.angle_beta   90.00
_cell.angle_gamma   90.00
#
_symmetry.space_group_name_H-M   'P 1'
#
loop_
_entity.id
_entity.type
_entity.pdbx_description
1 polymer ?
#
loop_
_entity_poly.entity_id
_entity_poly.type
_entity_poly.pdbx_seq_one_letter_code
_entity_poly.pdbx_strand_id
1 'polypeptide(L)'
;MWIALLSTCSDDRIQLAPFVPGGDYHKPALSLGTAELNVNAKVDCGRGVSQSQKTRLWNGATMADDSGNNASREREAEALSLLDRLFDRYESEDAAAQDTALTAAQSLCHAVWGGYTAGFEALAHKIETDSPGTVESALRSLRLREEATDPGCLIRAARHRREKLEKREADRAAVIARYGDEATARTATSSEARLIAAGRSLADPGDEDDPQAPLSGWNLPWHEPPESLRTLVATALPPPSNIVAARDECLQWEQRKRDLDLIGTGPGPAGLPTACAARHWLVERMWRCDLSATGPADLIARLEYWVERGGDDGSGYRTLLDDLTSLAGAMLRSSEGGSHARILRLKAENPDWSLARIGQELGISRQAVHKHLKRG
;
A
#
# COMPACT_ATOMS: atom_id res chain seq x y z
N MET A 1 -19.13 -12.30 8.86
CA MET A 1 -19.11 -10.83 9.04
C MET A 1 -18.07 -10.51 10.10
N TRP A 2 -16.83 -10.23 9.70
CA TRP A 2 -15.74 -9.85 10.60
C TRP A 2 -15.40 -8.39 10.30
N ILE A 3 -15.59 -7.51 11.27
CA ILE A 3 -15.15 -6.11 11.20
C ILE A 3 -13.73 -6.09 11.77
N ALA A 4 -12.74 -5.91 10.91
CA ALA A 4 -11.37 -5.64 11.31
C ALA A 4 -11.23 -4.14 11.58
N LEU A 5 -11.05 -3.76 12.85
CA LEU A 5 -10.60 -2.44 13.25
C LEU A 5 -9.09 -2.36 12.96
N LEU A 6 -8.73 -1.72 11.84
CA LEU A 6 -7.36 -1.31 11.57
C LEU A 6 -7.10 0.01 12.30
N SER A 7 -6.38 -0.07 13.40
CA SER A 7 -5.71 1.05 14.05
C SER A 7 -4.51 1.46 13.18
N THR A 8 -4.51 2.69 12.69
CA THR A 8 -3.39 3.26 11.96
C THR A 8 -2.43 3.94 12.93
N CYS A 9 -1.42 3.21 13.39
CA CYS A 9 -0.19 3.83 13.91
C CYS A 9 0.80 3.99 12.75
N SER A 10 1.29 5.21 12.61
CA SER A 10 2.30 5.67 11.66
C SER A 10 3.68 5.14 12.05
N ASP A 11 4.52 4.91 11.02
CA ASP A 11 5.95 4.58 11.03
C ASP A 11 6.38 3.26 11.69
N ASP A 12 6.65 2.25 10.85
CA ASP A 12 7.98 1.66 10.81
C ASP A 12 8.18 0.75 9.58
N ARG A 13 9.42 0.72 9.09
CA ARG A 13 9.91 -0.27 8.13
C ARG A 13 9.61 -1.67 8.66
N ILE A 14 8.66 -2.36 8.04
CA ILE A 14 8.44 -3.79 8.26
C ILE A 14 9.64 -4.53 7.64
N GLN A 15 10.63 -4.88 8.46
CA GLN A 15 11.57 -5.94 8.12
C GLN A 15 10.79 -7.26 8.21
N LEU A 16 10.38 -7.79 7.06
CA LEU A 16 9.83 -9.14 6.96
C LEU A 16 10.98 -10.13 7.17
N ALA A 17 10.87 -10.96 8.21
CA ALA A 17 11.77 -12.09 8.40
C ALA A 17 11.61 -13.09 7.23
N PRO A 18 12.70 -13.72 6.76
CA PRO A 18 12.64 -14.65 5.63
C PRO A 18 11.80 -15.88 5.99
N PHE A 19 10.77 -16.12 5.19
CA PHE A 19 9.95 -17.33 5.23
C PHE A 19 10.75 -18.49 4.61
N VAL A 20 11.06 -19.50 5.42
CA VAL A 20 11.66 -20.76 4.98
C VAL A 20 10.54 -21.78 4.73
N PRO A 21 10.31 -22.27 3.50
CA PRO A 21 9.32 -23.30 3.26
C PRO A 21 9.94 -24.69 3.47
N GLY A 22 9.43 -25.46 4.42
CA GLY A 22 9.73 -26.89 4.50
C GLY A 22 9.57 -27.50 5.89
N GLY A 23 8.46 -28.19 6.11
CA GLY A 23 8.28 -29.04 7.29
C GLY A 23 6.89 -29.67 7.35
N ASP A 24 6.81 -30.95 6.99
CA ASP A 24 5.64 -31.80 7.12
C ASP A 24 5.10 -31.81 8.56
N TYR A 25 3.88 -31.32 8.77
CA TYR A 25 3.20 -31.42 10.06
C TYR A 25 2.37 -32.70 10.16
N HIS A 26 2.99 -33.74 10.71
CA HIS A 26 2.27 -34.79 11.42
C HIS A 26 1.60 -34.19 12.67
N LYS A 27 0.28 -34.38 12.80
CA LYS A 27 -0.50 -34.10 14.02
C LYS A 27 -0.04 -35.01 15.17
N PRO A 28 0.13 -34.46 16.38
CA PRO A 28 -0.21 -35.18 17.59
C PRO A 28 -1.27 -34.44 18.41
N ALA A 29 -2.20 -35.23 18.96
CA ALA A 29 -3.20 -34.81 19.92
C ALA A 29 -2.60 -34.71 21.34
N LEU A 30 -2.83 -33.61 22.05
CA LEU A 30 -2.63 -33.44 23.49
C LEU A 30 -3.71 -32.48 24.01
N SER A 31 -4.75 -32.98 24.68
CA SER A 31 -4.89 -33.13 26.15
C SER A 31 -4.83 -31.81 26.92
N LEU A 32 -6.00 -31.33 27.31
CA LEU A 32 -6.21 -30.20 28.22
C LEU A 32 -5.70 -30.54 29.63
N GLY A 33 -4.69 -29.81 30.09
CA GLY A 33 -4.25 -29.77 31.49
C GLY A 33 -4.41 -28.35 32.04
N THR A 34 -5.30 -28.20 33.01
CA THR A 34 -5.50 -26.99 33.81
C THR A 34 -4.30 -26.75 34.73
N ALA A 35 -3.75 -25.53 34.72
CA ALA A 35 -2.72 -25.11 35.66
C ALA A 35 -3.26 -23.99 36.56
N GLU A 36 -3.36 -24.31 37.85
CA GLU A 36 -3.65 -23.41 38.96
C GLU A 36 -2.45 -22.47 39.20
N LEU A 37 -2.72 -21.17 39.34
CA LEU A 37 -1.72 -20.18 39.75
C LEU A 37 -1.70 -20.07 41.28
N ASN A 38 -0.59 -20.54 41.84
CA ASN A 38 -0.26 -20.54 43.26
C ASN A 38 0.51 -19.24 43.58
N VAL A 39 -0.12 -18.30 44.31
CA VAL A 39 0.53 -17.07 44.78
C VAL A 39 1.00 -17.27 46.21
N ASN A 40 2.31 -17.45 46.38
CA ASN A 40 2.99 -17.45 47.67
C ASN A 40 3.90 -16.21 47.76
N ALA A 41 3.51 -15.23 48.57
CA ALA A 41 4.39 -14.13 48.97
C ALA A 41 4.23 -13.84 50.47
N LYS A 42 5.07 -14.55 51.23
CA LYS A 42 5.85 -14.15 52.41
C LYS A 42 5.29 -13.01 53.29
N VAL A 43 4.72 -13.42 54.42
CA VAL A 43 4.38 -12.59 55.58
C VAL A 43 5.59 -12.55 56.52
N ASP A 44 6.11 -11.35 56.79
CA ASP A 44 7.06 -11.12 57.89
C ASP A 44 6.32 -10.56 59.12
N CYS A 45 6.47 -11.28 60.23
CA CYS A 45 5.92 -10.97 61.54
C CYS A 45 6.91 -10.13 62.35
N GLY A 46 6.42 -9.04 62.95
CA GLY A 46 7.13 -8.29 63.99
C GLY A 46 6.17 -7.67 65.01
N ARG A 47 6.00 -8.35 66.16
CA ARG A 47 5.44 -7.82 67.43
C ARG A 47 6.26 -6.60 67.89
N GLY A 48 5.79 -5.59 68.61
CA GLY A 48 4.54 -5.33 69.33
C GLY A 48 4.87 -4.58 70.63
N VAL A 49 4.15 -3.48 70.99
CA VAL A 49 4.04 -2.86 72.34
C VAL A 49 2.77 -1.98 72.30
N SER A 50 1.63 -2.38 72.88
CA SER A 50 1.11 -2.09 74.23
C SER A 50 0.79 -0.62 74.59
N GLN A 51 -0.51 -0.42 74.90
CA GLN A 51 -1.15 0.56 75.80
C GLN A 51 -1.16 2.06 75.45
N SER A 52 -2.36 2.59 75.20
CA SER A 52 -3.08 3.38 76.22
C SER A 52 -4.46 3.81 75.74
N GLN A 53 -5.46 3.55 76.59
CA GLN A 53 -6.80 4.11 76.53
C GLN A 53 -6.74 5.64 76.69
N LYS A 54 -7.41 6.38 75.80
CA LYS A 54 -7.93 7.71 76.12
C LYS A 54 -9.20 8.00 75.32
N THR A 55 -10.31 7.67 75.98
CA THR A 55 -11.57 8.39 76.06
C THR A 55 -11.71 9.74 75.33
N ARG A 56 -12.93 9.90 74.78
CA ARG A 56 -13.84 11.07 74.77
C ARG A 56 -13.96 11.88 73.46
N LEU A 57 -15.18 11.77 72.92
CA LEU A 57 -16.11 12.86 72.60
C LEU A 57 -15.58 13.98 71.71
N TRP A 58 -15.91 13.96 70.42
CA TRP A 58 -16.26 15.16 69.64
C TRP A 58 -17.20 14.72 68.49
N ASN A 59 -18.49 14.54 68.79
CA ASN A 59 -19.56 14.67 67.82
C ASN A 59 -20.01 16.13 67.88
N GLY A 60 -19.53 16.94 66.95
CA GLY A 60 -19.90 18.35 66.87
C GLY A 60 -19.16 19.05 65.73
N ALA A 61 -19.95 19.53 64.78
CA ALA A 61 -19.60 20.47 63.70
C ALA A 61 -18.90 19.91 62.44
N THR A 62 -19.71 19.45 61.49
CA THR A 62 -19.46 19.60 60.03
C THR A 62 -20.80 19.60 59.31
N MET A 63 -21.47 20.76 59.26
CA MET A 63 -22.73 20.98 58.51
C MET A 63 -22.63 22.27 57.66
N ALA A 64 -21.41 22.73 57.35
CA ALA A 64 -21.19 24.03 56.71
C ALA A 64 -20.31 24.00 55.44
N ASP A 65 -19.98 22.82 54.90
CA ASP A 65 -19.04 22.71 53.74
C ASP A 65 -19.64 22.04 52.48
N ASP A 66 -20.89 21.58 52.53
CA ASP A 66 -21.54 20.94 51.36
C ASP A 66 -21.90 21.95 50.25
N SER A 67 -22.11 23.22 50.60
CA SER A 67 -22.48 24.26 49.62
C SER A 67 -21.32 24.61 48.67
N GLY A 68 -20.07 24.55 49.13
CA GLY A 68 -18.89 24.79 48.29
C GLY A 68 -18.64 23.65 47.31
N ASN A 69 -18.81 22.41 47.76
CA ASN A 69 -18.65 21.21 46.94
C ASN A 69 -19.71 21.11 45.82
N ASN A 70 -20.95 21.49 46.11
CA ASN A 70 -22.01 21.41 45.09
C ASN A 70 -21.79 22.43 43.96
N ALA A 71 -21.43 23.67 44.29
CA ALA A 71 -21.13 24.70 43.28
C ALA A 71 -19.90 24.36 42.42
N SER A 72 -18.90 23.67 42.99
CA SER A 72 -17.74 23.20 42.23
C SER A 72 -18.12 22.10 41.23
N ARG A 73 -18.98 21.16 41.63
CA ARG A 73 -19.46 20.07 40.77
C ARG A 73 -20.34 20.57 39.63
N GLU A 74 -21.20 21.55 39.89
CA GLU A 74 -22.03 22.18 38.85
C GLU A 74 -21.16 22.87 37.79
N ARG A 75 -20.14 23.62 38.20
CA ARG A 75 -19.18 24.25 37.27
C ARG A 75 -18.40 23.23 36.45
N GLU A 76 -17.99 22.14 37.05
CA GLU A 76 -17.28 21.06 36.35
C GLU A 76 -18.19 20.41 35.30
N ALA A 77 -19.46 20.13 35.63
CA ALA A 77 -20.42 19.57 34.70
C ALA A 77 -20.69 20.49 33.49
N GLU A 78 -20.81 21.81 33.73
CA GLU A 78 -20.93 22.82 32.69
C GLU A 78 -19.67 22.87 31.81
N ALA A 79 -18.49 22.83 32.43
CA ALA A 79 -17.22 22.82 31.71
C ALA A 79 -17.08 21.55 30.84
N LEU A 80 -17.47 20.37 31.33
CA LEU A 80 -17.48 19.14 30.54
C LEU A 80 -18.45 19.23 29.37
N SER A 81 -19.64 19.82 29.55
CA SER A 81 -20.60 20.05 28.47
C SER A 81 -20.09 21.04 27.41
N LEU A 82 -19.35 22.07 27.83
CA LEU A 82 -18.69 22.99 26.91
C LEU A 82 -17.53 22.32 26.17
N LEU A 83 -16.71 21.55 26.88
CA LEU A 83 -15.58 20.81 26.32
C LEU A 83 -16.04 19.80 25.26
N ASP A 84 -17.14 19.09 25.53
CA ASP A 84 -17.74 18.14 24.59
C ASP A 84 -18.19 18.84 23.29
N ARG A 85 -18.85 20.01 23.40
CA ARG A 85 -19.22 20.82 22.23
C ARG A 85 -18.02 21.38 21.46
N LEU A 86 -16.91 21.67 22.15
CA LEU A 86 -15.66 22.09 21.49
C LEU A 86 -15.01 20.91 20.77
N PHE A 87 -15.04 19.73 21.37
CA PHE A 87 -14.53 18.50 20.78
C PHE A 87 -15.27 18.13 19.49
N ASP A 88 -16.61 18.27 19.45
CA ASP A 88 -17.39 18.05 18.22
C ASP A 88 -16.93 18.95 17.05
N ARG A 89 -16.36 20.14 17.34
CA ARG A 89 -15.83 21.04 16.31
C ARG A 89 -14.49 20.61 15.74
N TYR A 90 -13.80 19.63 16.32
CA TYR A 90 -12.52 19.15 15.76
C TYR A 90 -12.75 18.45 14.42
N GLU A 91 -13.94 17.90 14.18
CA GLU A 91 -14.33 17.30 12.90
C GLU A 91 -14.91 18.32 11.90
N SER A 92 -15.00 19.62 12.25
CA SER A 92 -15.47 20.70 11.37
C SER A 92 -14.66 20.79 10.07
N GLU A 93 -15.33 21.06 8.94
CA GLU A 93 -14.69 21.33 7.65
C GLU A 93 -13.87 22.63 7.66
N ASP A 94 -14.30 23.61 8.44
CA ASP A 94 -13.59 24.89 8.59
C ASP A 94 -12.36 24.74 9.51
N ALA A 95 -11.18 24.94 8.94
CA ALA A 95 -9.90 24.90 9.65
C ALA A 95 -9.80 25.98 10.75
N ALA A 96 -10.35 27.17 10.53
CA ALA A 96 -10.33 28.24 11.54
C ALA A 96 -11.22 27.89 12.74
N ALA A 97 -12.36 27.24 12.51
CA ALA A 97 -13.21 26.72 13.58
C ALA A 97 -12.51 25.63 14.40
N GLN A 98 -11.74 24.73 13.76
CA GLN A 98 -10.93 23.71 14.45
C GLN A 98 -9.88 24.37 15.37
N ASP A 99 -9.11 25.32 14.86
CA ASP A 99 -8.04 25.99 15.63
C ASP A 99 -8.61 26.82 16.79
N THR A 100 -9.74 27.49 16.55
CA THR A 100 -10.48 28.22 17.59
C THR A 100 -10.98 27.26 18.68
N ALA A 101 -11.53 26.10 18.29
CA ALA A 101 -12.00 25.10 19.23
C ALA A 101 -10.86 24.50 20.05
N LEU A 102 -9.69 24.24 19.43
CA LEU A 102 -8.50 23.75 20.13
C LEU A 102 -8.02 24.75 21.18
N THR A 103 -7.87 26.01 20.80
CA THR A 103 -7.42 27.09 21.69
C THR A 103 -8.39 27.29 22.86
N ALA A 104 -9.70 27.25 22.58
CA ALA A 104 -10.74 27.35 23.59
C ALA A 104 -10.72 26.16 24.56
N ALA A 105 -10.53 24.94 24.04
CA ALA A 105 -10.44 23.72 24.86
C ALA A 105 -9.20 23.75 25.75
N GLN A 106 -8.03 24.15 25.23
CA GLN A 106 -6.81 24.35 26.03
C GLN A 106 -7.02 25.34 27.17
N SER A 107 -7.62 26.49 26.86
CA SER A 107 -7.89 27.52 27.85
C SER A 107 -8.86 27.05 28.94
N LEU A 108 -9.96 26.38 28.53
CA LEU A 108 -10.95 25.81 29.43
C LEU A 108 -10.32 24.72 30.32
N CYS A 109 -9.53 23.82 29.73
CA CYS A 109 -8.95 22.72 30.48
C CYS A 109 -7.93 23.18 31.51
N HIS A 110 -7.10 24.16 31.17
CA HIS A 110 -6.18 24.78 32.13
C HIS A 110 -6.90 25.50 33.25
N ALA A 111 -8.02 26.18 32.96
CA ALA A 111 -8.79 26.91 33.96
C ALA A 111 -9.49 26.01 34.98
N VAL A 112 -9.98 24.84 34.57
CA VAL A 112 -10.83 23.96 35.41
C VAL A 112 -10.05 22.78 35.99
N TRP A 113 -9.22 22.10 35.18
CA TRP A 113 -8.51 20.88 35.59
C TRP A 113 -6.99 21.07 35.70
N GLY A 114 -6.47 22.27 35.46
CA GLY A 114 -5.04 22.59 35.56
C GLY A 114 -4.20 22.11 34.37
N GLY A 115 -4.80 21.44 33.38
CA GLY A 115 -4.09 20.98 32.20
C GLY A 115 -5.02 20.34 31.16
N TYR A 116 -4.58 20.33 29.90
CA TYR A 116 -5.33 19.79 28.77
C TYR A 116 -5.67 18.30 28.94
N THR A 117 -4.66 17.49 29.26
CA THR A 117 -4.80 16.03 29.46
C THR A 117 -5.84 15.70 30.53
N ALA A 118 -5.79 16.36 31.69
CA ALA A 118 -6.72 16.12 32.79
C ALA A 118 -8.18 16.42 32.42
N GLY A 119 -8.43 17.50 31.65
CA GLY A 119 -9.78 17.83 31.20
C GLY A 119 -10.36 16.82 30.22
N PHE A 120 -9.55 16.32 29.28
CA PHE A 120 -9.99 15.30 28.34
C PHE A 120 -10.14 13.91 28.98
N GLU A 121 -9.32 13.56 29.97
CA GLU A 121 -9.52 12.36 30.78
C GLU A 121 -10.82 12.42 31.58
N ALA A 122 -11.15 13.58 32.17
CA ALA A 122 -12.41 13.78 32.87
C ALA A 122 -13.62 13.64 31.93
N LEU A 123 -13.53 14.18 30.72
CA LEU A 123 -14.57 14.02 29.70
C LEU A 123 -14.71 12.56 29.24
N ALA A 124 -13.60 11.86 29.02
CA ALA A 124 -13.60 10.44 28.65
C ALA A 124 -14.29 9.59 29.74
N HIS A 125 -13.96 9.83 31.01
CA HIS A 125 -14.58 9.15 32.15
C HIS A 125 -16.08 9.44 32.25
N LYS A 126 -16.50 10.70 32.02
CA LYS A 126 -17.93 11.07 32.00
C LYS A 126 -18.68 10.27 30.94
N ILE A 127 -18.17 10.20 29.71
CA ILE A 127 -18.82 9.47 28.60
C ILE A 127 -18.96 7.97 28.91
N GLU A 128 -17.93 7.38 29.52
CA GLU A 128 -17.96 5.98 29.96
C GLU A 128 -18.99 5.73 31.07
N THR A 129 -19.19 6.72 31.94
CA THR A 129 -20.16 6.65 33.04
C THR A 129 -21.59 6.89 32.58
N ASP A 130 -21.81 7.81 31.65
CA ASP A 130 -23.13 8.19 31.13
C ASP A 130 -23.72 7.10 30.21
N SER A 131 -22.88 6.31 29.54
CA SER A 131 -23.33 5.27 28.59
C SER A 131 -22.43 4.03 28.62
N PRO A 132 -22.37 3.30 29.76
CA PRO A 132 -21.43 2.20 29.93
C PRO A 132 -21.74 1.03 28.98
N GLY A 133 -20.70 0.50 28.35
CA GLY A 133 -20.76 -0.74 27.56
C GLY A 133 -21.19 -0.58 26.10
N THR A 134 -21.39 0.64 25.61
CA THR A 134 -21.65 0.87 24.17
C THR A 134 -20.34 0.96 23.38
N VAL A 135 -20.32 0.42 22.16
CA VAL A 135 -19.13 0.52 21.28
C VAL A 135 -18.81 1.98 20.96
N GLU A 136 -19.84 2.81 20.79
CA GLU A 136 -19.70 4.24 20.49
C GLU A 136 -19.05 5.02 21.65
N SER A 137 -19.47 4.79 22.90
CA SER A 137 -18.84 5.43 24.07
C SER A 137 -17.38 5.00 24.21
N ALA A 138 -17.08 3.72 24.00
CA ALA A 138 -15.71 3.19 24.05
C ALA A 138 -14.81 3.79 22.96
N LEU A 139 -15.31 3.94 21.72
CA LEU A 139 -14.56 4.58 20.64
C LEU A 139 -14.36 6.07 20.89
N ARG A 140 -15.40 6.77 21.39
CA ARG A 140 -15.32 8.20 21.72
C ARG A 140 -14.35 8.45 22.88
N SER A 141 -14.38 7.64 23.93
CA SER A 141 -13.47 7.75 25.07
C SER A 141 -12.02 7.41 24.68
N LEU A 142 -11.81 6.46 23.78
CA LEU A 142 -10.49 6.18 23.20
C LEU A 142 -9.93 7.40 22.45
N ARG A 143 -10.71 8.01 21.56
CA ARG A 143 -10.31 9.22 20.80
C ARG A 143 -9.97 10.40 21.72
N LEU A 144 -10.76 10.60 22.78
CA LEU A 144 -10.47 11.66 23.76
C LEU A 144 -9.14 11.44 24.47
N ARG A 145 -8.79 10.18 24.79
CA ARG A 145 -7.48 9.86 25.40
C ARG A 145 -6.31 9.98 24.43
N GLU A 146 -6.52 9.65 23.16
CA GLU A 146 -5.56 9.90 22.08
C GLU A 146 -5.25 11.40 21.99
N GLU A 147 -6.29 12.23 21.95
CA GLU A 147 -6.18 13.70 21.93
C GLU A 147 -5.55 14.25 23.23
N ALA A 148 -5.86 13.67 24.38
CA ALA A 148 -5.25 14.04 25.66
C ALA A 148 -3.73 13.79 25.70
N THR A 149 -3.27 12.76 24.98
CA THR A 149 -1.85 12.35 24.90
C THR A 149 -1.10 13.17 23.86
N ASP A 150 -1.72 13.45 22.71
CA ASP A 150 -1.15 14.22 21.60
C ASP A 150 -2.13 15.32 21.15
N PRO A 151 -2.06 16.52 21.76
CA PRO A 151 -2.98 17.61 21.44
C PRO A 151 -2.95 17.98 19.95
N GLY A 152 -4.14 18.08 19.37
CA GLY A 152 -4.41 18.35 17.96
C GLY A 152 -4.26 17.14 17.04
N CYS A 153 -4.01 15.92 17.54
CA CYS A 153 -3.86 14.74 16.68
C CYS A 153 -5.12 14.47 15.85
N LEU A 154 -6.30 14.68 16.42
CA LEU A 154 -7.57 14.47 15.70
C LEU A 154 -7.80 15.53 14.62
N ILE A 155 -7.41 16.79 14.87
CA ILE A 155 -7.47 17.87 13.88
C ILE A 155 -6.51 17.57 12.72
N ARG A 156 -5.26 17.15 13.01
CA ARG A 156 -4.29 16.75 11.99
C ARG A 156 -4.78 15.56 11.18
N ALA A 157 -5.35 14.55 11.84
CA ALA A 157 -5.94 13.39 11.17
C ALA A 157 -7.13 13.78 10.28
N ALA A 158 -8.02 14.67 10.75
CA ALA A 158 -9.15 15.17 9.98
C ALA A 158 -8.69 15.94 8.73
N ARG A 159 -7.68 16.81 8.85
CA ARG A 159 -7.07 17.53 7.73
C ARG A 159 -6.45 16.57 6.71
N HIS A 160 -5.65 15.60 7.17
CA HIS A 160 -5.06 14.58 6.29
C HIS A 160 -6.12 13.75 5.54
N ARG A 161 -7.24 13.42 6.21
CA ARG A 161 -8.37 12.74 5.55
C ARG A 161 -8.98 13.61 4.45
N ARG A 162 -9.19 14.92 4.71
CA ARG A 162 -9.71 15.85 3.70
C ARG A 162 -8.75 15.98 2.51
N GLU A 163 -7.46 16.22 2.77
CA GLU A 163 -6.44 16.30 1.71
C GLU A 163 -6.41 15.03 0.85
N LYS A 164 -6.52 13.84 1.47
CA LYS A 164 -6.62 12.57 0.74
C LYS A 164 -7.89 12.48 -0.10
N LEU A 165 -9.02 12.95 0.41
CA LEU A 165 -10.29 12.97 -0.33
C LEU A 165 -10.23 13.94 -1.50
N GLU A 166 -9.78 15.17 -1.27
CA GLU A 166 -9.57 16.19 -2.31
C GLU A 166 -8.62 15.70 -3.40
N LYS A 167 -7.50 15.08 -3.01
CA LYS A 167 -6.56 14.46 -3.95
C LYS A 167 -7.24 13.35 -4.75
N ARG A 168 -7.99 12.46 -4.10
CA ARG A 168 -8.72 11.38 -4.77
C ARG A 168 -9.78 11.93 -5.74
N GLU A 169 -10.49 13.00 -5.36
CA GLU A 169 -11.47 13.67 -6.21
C GLU A 169 -10.81 14.34 -7.42
N ALA A 170 -9.67 15.01 -7.22
CA ALA A 170 -8.87 15.59 -8.30
C ALA A 170 -8.34 14.50 -9.25
N ASP A 171 -7.82 13.39 -8.72
CA ASP A 171 -7.37 12.24 -9.51
C ASP A 171 -8.56 11.65 -10.31
N ARG A 172 -9.73 11.46 -9.68
CA ARG A 172 -10.96 11.01 -10.35
C ARG A 172 -11.39 11.97 -11.46
N ALA A 173 -11.36 13.27 -11.21
CA ALA A 173 -11.68 14.29 -12.22
C ALA A 173 -10.71 14.24 -13.41
N ALA A 174 -9.41 14.02 -13.15
CA ALA A 174 -8.42 13.85 -14.21
C ALA A 174 -8.65 12.60 -15.06
N VAL A 175 -9.11 11.50 -14.46
CA VAL A 175 -9.51 10.29 -15.21
C VAL A 175 -10.73 10.58 -16.07
N ILE A 176 -11.78 11.20 -15.51
CA ILE A 176 -12.99 11.56 -16.28
C ILE A 176 -12.64 12.46 -17.46
N ALA A 177 -11.78 13.48 -17.25
CA ALA A 177 -11.34 14.35 -18.33
C ALA A 177 -10.59 13.61 -19.46
N ARG A 178 -9.81 12.58 -19.13
CA ARG A 178 -9.08 11.75 -20.12
C ARG A 178 -10.01 10.94 -21.02
N TYR A 179 -11.10 10.41 -20.45
CA TYR A 179 -12.07 9.56 -21.16
C TYR A 179 -13.27 10.33 -21.71
N GLY A 180 -13.41 11.62 -21.37
CA GLY A 180 -14.52 12.48 -21.76
C GLY A 180 -15.67 12.46 -20.74
N ASP A 181 -16.07 11.28 -20.30
CA ASP A 181 -17.12 11.11 -19.29
C ASP A 181 -16.90 9.84 -18.44
N GLU A 182 -17.63 9.75 -17.33
CA GLU A 182 -17.50 8.64 -16.38
C GLU A 182 -18.02 7.30 -16.93
N ALA A 183 -19.06 7.29 -17.76
CA ALA A 183 -19.61 6.06 -18.33
C ALA A 183 -18.65 5.44 -19.35
N THR A 184 -18.04 6.27 -20.19
CA THR A 184 -16.98 5.89 -21.12
C THR A 184 -15.75 5.40 -20.36
N ALA A 185 -15.36 6.07 -19.27
CA ALA A 185 -14.24 5.63 -18.44
C ALA A 185 -14.46 4.24 -17.80
N ARG A 186 -15.71 3.90 -17.43
CA ARG A 186 -16.07 2.56 -16.91
C ARG A 186 -16.20 1.50 -18.00
N THR A 187 -16.43 1.89 -19.24
CA THR A 187 -16.65 0.96 -20.35
C THR A 187 -15.35 0.22 -20.68
N ALA A 188 -15.47 -1.07 -21.00
CA ALA A 188 -14.35 -1.88 -21.44
C ALA A 188 -13.71 -1.29 -22.72
N THR A 189 -12.40 -1.11 -22.69
CA THR A 189 -11.59 -0.80 -23.87
C THR A 189 -11.66 -1.95 -24.88
N SER A 190 -11.22 -1.71 -26.12
CA SER A 190 -11.24 -2.75 -27.16
C SER A 190 -10.41 -4.00 -26.80
N SER A 191 -9.29 -3.81 -26.11
CA SER A 191 -8.47 -4.91 -25.58
C SER A 191 -9.18 -5.67 -24.46
N GLU A 192 -9.78 -4.95 -23.49
CA GLU A 192 -10.56 -5.56 -22.41
C GLU A 192 -11.75 -6.36 -22.96
N ALA A 193 -12.53 -5.77 -23.88
CA ALA A 193 -13.68 -6.42 -24.50
C ALA A 193 -13.30 -7.73 -25.21
N ARG A 194 -12.16 -7.75 -25.90
CA ARG A 194 -11.66 -8.97 -26.57
C ARG A 194 -11.27 -10.06 -25.56
N LEU A 195 -10.59 -9.70 -24.48
CA LEU A 195 -10.21 -10.63 -23.41
C LEU A 195 -11.42 -11.16 -22.65
N ILE A 196 -12.37 -10.28 -22.30
CA ILE A 196 -13.64 -10.65 -21.64
C ILE A 196 -14.39 -11.64 -22.53
N ALA A 197 -14.58 -11.33 -23.81
CA ALA A 197 -15.29 -12.20 -24.74
C ALA A 197 -14.64 -13.58 -24.88
N ALA A 198 -13.29 -13.63 -24.94
CA ALA A 198 -12.57 -14.90 -24.98
C ALA A 198 -12.76 -15.70 -23.68
N GLY A 199 -12.67 -15.04 -22.53
CA GLY A 199 -12.72 -15.67 -21.21
C GLY A 199 -14.04 -16.38 -20.89
N ARG A 200 -15.15 -15.99 -21.54
CA ARG A 200 -16.49 -16.57 -21.31
C ARG A 200 -16.55 -18.10 -21.38
N SER A 201 -15.73 -18.70 -22.26
CA SER A 201 -15.69 -20.16 -22.42
C SER A 201 -15.05 -20.91 -21.25
N LEU A 202 -14.37 -20.20 -20.34
CA LEU A 202 -13.73 -20.76 -19.15
C LEU A 202 -14.46 -20.39 -17.85
N ALA A 203 -15.54 -19.61 -17.93
CA ALA A 203 -16.37 -19.28 -16.78
C ALA A 203 -17.20 -20.50 -16.36
N ASP A 204 -17.55 -20.55 -15.07
CA ASP A 204 -18.47 -21.56 -14.57
C ASP A 204 -19.90 -21.30 -15.10
N PRO A 205 -20.74 -22.33 -15.31
CA PRO A 205 -22.08 -22.14 -15.82
C PRO A 205 -22.93 -21.22 -14.94
N GLY A 206 -23.47 -20.15 -15.53
CA GLY A 206 -24.23 -19.10 -14.84
C GLY A 206 -23.45 -17.79 -14.65
N ASP A 207 -22.13 -17.82 -14.81
CA ASP A 207 -21.24 -16.67 -14.62
C ASP A 207 -20.63 -16.16 -15.94
N GLU A 208 -21.10 -16.64 -17.11
CA GLU A 208 -20.48 -16.36 -18.41
C GLU A 208 -20.53 -14.87 -18.80
N ASP A 209 -21.48 -14.12 -18.25
CA ASP A 209 -21.63 -12.69 -18.48
C ASP A 209 -21.00 -11.80 -17.38
N ASP A 210 -20.51 -12.38 -16.28
CA ASP A 210 -19.78 -11.63 -15.25
C ASP A 210 -18.28 -11.56 -15.59
N PRO A 211 -17.76 -10.39 -16.00
CA PRO A 211 -16.34 -10.23 -16.33
C PRO A 211 -15.39 -10.40 -15.13
N GLN A 212 -15.92 -10.37 -13.91
CA GLN A 212 -15.16 -10.56 -12.66
C GLN A 212 -15.24 -12.01 -12.14
N ALA A 213 -16.01 -12.88 -12.79
CA ALA A 213 -16.13 -14.26 -12.38
C ALA A 213 -14.79 -15.00 -12.46
N PRO A 214 -14.56 -16.02 -11.62
CA PRO A 214 -13.40 -16.89 -11.74
C PRO A 214 -13.39 -17.60 -13.11
N LEU A 215 -12.21 -17.70 -13.72
CA LEU A 215 -12.02 -18.39 -15.00
C LEU A 215 -11.18 -19.63 -14.79
N SER A 216 -11.74 -20.82 -15.03
CA SER A 216 -11.11 -22.11 -14.66
C SER A 216 -10.68 -22.14 -13.18
N GLY A 217 -11.52 -21.61 -12.28
CA GLY A 217 -11.24 -21.51 -10.85
C GLY A 217 -10.18 -20.46 -10.46
N TRP A 218 -9.65 -19.68 -11.41
CA TRP A 218 -8.67 -18.64 -11.14
C TRP A 218 -9.32 -17.26 -11.02
N ASN A 219 -9.09 -16.57 -9.89
CA ASN A 219 -9.48 -15.18 -9.65
C ASN A 219 -8.47 -14.44 -8.73
N LEU A 220 -7.34 -15.08 -8.40
CA LEU A 220 -6.36 -14.56 -7.44
C LEU A 220 -5.09 -14.15 -8.20
N PRO A 221 -4.79 -12.84 -8.31
CA PRO A 221 -3.70 -12.36 -9.13
C PRO A 221 -2.30 -12.74 -8.63
N TRP A 222 -2.16 -13.23 -7.40
CA TRP A 222 -0.86 -13.69 -6.86
C TRP A 222 -0.55 -15.16 -7.20
N HIS A 223 -1.48 -15.91 -7.77
CA HIS A 223 -1.24 -17.27 -8.24
C HIS A 223 -1.06 -17.30 -9.77
N GLU A 224 -0.21 -18.22 -10.25
CA GLU A 224 -0.04 -18.43 -11.69
C GLU A 224 -1.38 -18.83 -12.34
N PRO A 225 -1.80 -18.14 -13.42
CA PRO A 225 -2.99 -18.51 -14.18
C PRO A 225 -2.87 -19.94 -14.73
N PRO A 226 -3.95 -20.72 -14.73
CA PRO A 226 -3.95 -22.06 -15.31
C PRO A 226 -3.66 -22.01 -16.81
N GLU A 227 -3.08 -23.08 -17.35
CA GLU A 227 -2.63 -23.15 -18.76
C GLU A 227 -3.74 -22.84 -19.77
N SER A 228 -4.97 -23.29 -19.49
CA SER A 228 -6.15 -22.99 -20.31
C SER A 228 -6.37 -21.49 -20.45
N LEU A 229 -6.29 -20.75 -19.35
CA LEU A 229 -6.47 -19.30 -19.32
C LEU A 229 -5.28 -18.59 -20.00
N ARG A 230 -4.05 -19.05 -19.79
CA ARG A 230 -2.86 -18.48 -20.46
C ARG A 230 -2.94 -18.59 -21.98
N THR A 231 -3.22 -19.79 -22.47
CA THR A 231 -3.35 -20.08 -23.91
C THR A 231 -4.47 -19.22 -24.52
N LEU A 232 -5.61 -19.11 -23.84
CA LEU A 232 -6.73 -18.32 -24.29
C LEU A 232 -6.40 -16.83 -24.37
N VAL A 233 -5.78 -16.27 -23.33
CA VAL A 233 -5.37 -14.85 -23.29
C VAL A 233 -4.33 -14.55 -24.37
N ALA A 234 -3.34 -15.42 -24.56
CA ALA A 234 -2.32 -15.27 -25.60
C ALA A 234 -2.90 -15.37 -27.02
N THR A 235 -3.97 -16.16 -27.21
CA THR A 235 -4.69 -16.27 -28.49
C THR A 235 -5.52 -15.02 -28.76
N ALA A 236 -6.18 -14.48 -27.73
CA ALA A 236 -7.01 -13.29 -27.85
C ALA A 236 -6.19 -12.01 -28.11
N LEU A 237 -5.04 -11.87 -27.44
CA LEU A 237 -4.09 -10.78 -27.63
C LEU A 237 -2.67 -11.35 -27.80
N PRO A 238 -2.03 -11.16 -28.97
CA PRO A 238 -0.66 -11.61 -29.17
C PRO A 238 0.27 -11.12 -28.06
N PRO A 239 1.16 -11.97 -27.52
CA PRO A 239 2.08 -11.58 -26.46
C PRO A 239 3.11 -10.54 -26.96
N PRO A 240 3.62 -9.65 -26.08
CA PRO A 240 4.69 -8.72 -26.43
C PRO A 240 5.93 -9.47 -26.93
N SER A 241 6.59 -8.95 -27.97
CA SER A 241 7.76 -9.62 -28.57
C SER A 241 9.10 -9.24 -27.93
N ASN A 242 9.13 -8.23 -27.06
CA ASN A 242 10.34 -7.74 -26.38
C ASN A 242 9.99 -7.12 -25.01
N ILE A 243 11.03 -6.85 -24.21
CA ILE A 243 10.88 -6.44 -22.80
C ILE A 243 10.24 -5.06 -22.71
N VAL A 244 10.62 -4.13 -23.60
CA VAL A 244 10.04 -2.77 -23.63
C VAL A 244 8.54 -2.83 -23.90
N ALA A 245 8.10 -3.62 -24.88
CA ALA A 245 6.68 -3.79 -25.18
C ALA A 245 5.92 -4.44 -24.02
N ALA A 246 6.53 -5.41 -23.32
CA ALA A 246 5.94 -6.02 -22.13
C ALA A 246 5.79 -5.00 -20.98
N ARG A 247 6.81 -4.17 -20.73
CA ARG A 247 6.74 -3.05 -19.78
C ARG A 247 5.61 -2.11 -20.12
N ASP A 248 5.57 -1.60 -21.35
CA ASP A 248 4.61 -0.59 -21.76
C ASP A 248 3.17 -1.11 -21.65
N GLU A 249 2.93 -2.38 -21.99
CA GLU A 249 1.63 -3.02 -21.79
C GLU A 249 1.31 -3.21 -20.30
N CYS A 250 2.27 -3.65 -19.48
CA CYS A 250 2.10 -3.80 -18.03
C CYS A 250 1.68 -2.46 -17.37
N LEU A 251 2.38 -1.38 -17.70
CA LEU A 251 2.09 -0.03 -17.19
C LEU A 251 0.71 0.47 -17.65
N GLN A 252 0.26 0.10 -18.85
CA GLN A 252 -1.09 0.40 -19.32
C GLN A 252 -2.15 -0.32 -18.47
N TRP A 253 -1.95 -1.60 -18.15
CA TRP A 253 -2.85 -2.35 -17.28
C TRP A 253 -2.87 -1.82 -15.84
N GLU A 254 -1.72 -1.45 -15.28
CA GLU A 254 -1.63 -0.82 -13.96
C GLU A 254 -2.33 0.55 -13.92
N GLN A 255 -2.14 1.37 -14.97
CA GLN A 255 -2.84 2.64 -15.09
C GLN A 255 -4.34 2.43 -15.20
N ARG A 256 -4.77 1.45 -16.02
CA ARG A 256 -6.17 1.11 -16.21
C ARG A 256 -6.82 0.64 -14.91
N LYS A 257 -6.14 -0.22 -14.15
CA LYS A 257 -6.57 -0.65 -12.82
C LYS A 257 -6.78 0.54 -11.87
N ARG A 258 -5.80 1.46 -11.82
CA ARG A 258 -5.90 2.69 -11.00
C ARG A 258 -7.07 3.57 -11.43
N ASP A 259 -7.28 3.74 -12.73
CA ASP A 259 -8.39 4.52 -13.27
C ASP A 259 -9.75 3.92 -12.84
N LEU A 260 -9.89 2.59 -12.91
CA LEU A 260 -11.10 1.88 -12.46
C LEU A 260 -11.31 1.98 -10.94
N ASP A 261 -10.25 1.86 -10.14
CA ASP A 261 -10.33 2.00 -8.67
C ASP A 261 -10.72 3.42 -8.22
N LEU A 262 -10.33 4.45 -8.98
CA LEU A 262 -10.70 5.84 -8.73
C LEU A 262 -12.17 6.13 -9.06
N ILE A 263 -12.70 5.50 -10.11
CA ILE A 263 -14.08 5.72 -10.57
C ILE A 263 -15.08 4.78 -9.89
N GLY A 264 -14.64 3.60 -9.44
CA GLY A 264 -15.47 2.61 -8.77
C GLY A 264 -16.20 3.18 -7.54
N THR A 265 -17.51 2.90 -7.46
CA THR A 265 -18.39 3.34 -6.37
C THR A 265 -18.70 2.23 -5.36
N GLY A 266 -18.25 1.00 -5.64
CA GLY A 266 -18.48 -0.16 -4.78
C GLY A 266 -17.55 -0.20 -3.57
N PRO A 267 -17.91 -0.97 -2.52
CA PRO A 267 -16.99 -1.27 -1.44
C PRO A 267 -15.85 -2.14 -1.97
N GLY A 268 -14.62 -1.60 -1.95
CA GLY A 268 -13.40 -2.29 -2.40
C GLY A 268 -12.85 -1.77 -3.73
N PRO A 269 -11.66 -2.25 -4.14
CA PRO A 269 -11.09 -1.93 -5.44
C PRO A 269 -11.95 -2.56 -6.54
N ALA A 270 -12.26 -1.80 -7.59
CA ALA A 270 -13.04 -2.28 -8.72
C ALA A 270 -12.31 -3.36 -9.53
N GLY A 271 -10.97 -3.32 -9.50
CA GLY A 271 -10.12 -4.34 -10.10
C GLY A 271 -10.21 -4.42 -11.63
N LEU A 272 -9.31 -5.19 -12.23
CA LEU A 272 -9.39 -5.56 -13.64
C LEU A 272 -10.29 -6.81 -13.78
N PRO A 273 -11.07 -6.94 -14.87
CA PRO A 273 -11.73 -8.19 -15.23
C PRO A 273 -10.77 -9.38 -15.17
N THR A 274 -11.25 -10.57 -14.81
CA THR A 274 -10.39 -11.75 -14.53
C THR A 274 -9.45 -12.09 -15.69
N ALA A 275 -9.94 -12.10 -16.93
CA ALA A 275 -9.10 -12.33 -18.11
C ALA A 275 -8.03 -11.23 -18.33
N CYS A 276 -8.36 -9.98 -17.97
CA CYS A 276 -7.42 -8.85 -18.05
C CYS A 276 -6.38 -8.90 -16.93
N ALA A 277 -6.77 -9.30 -15.72
CA ALA A 277 -5.84 -9.56 -14.63
C ALA A 277 -4.85 -10.68 -14.98
N ALA A 278 -5.32 -11.75 -15.62
CA ALA A 278 -4.45 -12.81 -16.14
C ALA A 278 -3.48 -12.29 -17.21
N ARG A 279 -3.96 -11.44 -18.14
CA ARG A 279 -3.08 -10.79 -19.12
C ARG A 279 -2.01 -9.93 -18.45
N HIS A 280 -2.41 -9.08 -17.50
CA HIS A 280 -1.51 -8.24 -16.73
C HIS A 280 -0.40 -9.08 -16.06
N TRP A 281 -0.78 -10.18 -15.39
CA TRP A 281 0.18 -11.09 -14.78
C TRP A 281 1.19 -11.68 -15.78
N LEU A 282 0.72 -12.10 -16.95
CA LEU A 282 1.58 -12.67 -17.99
C LEU A 282 2.58 -11.64 -18.52
N VAL A 283 2.12 -10.43 -18.85
CA VAL A 283 3.03 -9.39 -19.37
C VAL A 283 3.99 -8.87 -18.31
N GLU A 284 3.57 -8.81 -17.04
CA GLU A 284 4.45 -8.51 -15.93
C GLU A 284 5.57 -9.56 -15.81
N ARG A 285 5.22 -10.85 -15.90
CA ARG A 285 6.20 -11.94 -15.86
C ARG A 285 7.16 -11.91 -17.06
N MET A 286 6.68 -11.55 -18.24
CA MET A 286 7.51 -11.33 -19.44
C MET A 286 8.47 -10.15 -19.28
N TRP A 287 8.00 -9.05 -18.70
CA TRP A 287 8.86 -7.92 -18.36
C TRP A 287 9.91 -8.32 -17.33
N ARG A 288 9.49 -9.04 -16.27
CA ARG A 288 10.36 -9.47 -15.17
C ARG A 288 11.43 -10.47 -15.59
N CYS A 289 11.09 -11.54 -16.32
CA CYS A 289 12.02 -12.65 -16.55
C CYS A 289 11.81 -13.50 -17.81
N ASP A 290 10.60 -13.64 -18.38
CA ASP A 290 10.38 -14.68 -19.41
C ASP A 290 10.93 -14.30 -20.81
N LEU A 291 11.19 -13.01 -21.07
CA LEU A 291 11.79 -12.54 -22.31
C LEU A 291 13.29 -12.32 -22.17
N SER A 292 14.07 -12.66 -23.19
CA SER A 292 15.52 -12.35 -23.23
C SER A 292 15.77 -10.93 -23.72
N ALA A 293 16.73 -10.22 -23.11
CA ALA A 293 17.13 -8.92 -23.61
C ALA A 293 17.83 -8.99 -24.97
N THR A 294 17.30 -8.27 -25.96
CA THR A 294 17.87 -8.22 -27.32
C THR A 294 18.80 -7.04 -27.54
N GLY A 295 18.67 -6.00 -26.69
CA GLY A 295 19.48 -4.79 -26.76
C GLY A 295 19.54 -4.02 -25.44
N PRO A 296 20.21 -2.86 -25.41
CA PRO A 296 20.34 -2.05 -24.21
C PRO A 296 19.00 -1.48 -23.70
N ALA A 297 18.04 -1.19 -24.58
CA ALA A 297 16.72 -0.70 -24.18
C ALA A 297 15.93 -1.73 -23.37
N ASP A 298 15.99 -3.00 -23.78
CA ASP A 298 15.41 -4.14 -23.08
C ASP A 298 16.03 -4.33 -21.69
N LEU A 299 17.37 -4.21 -21.59
CA LEU A 299 18.07 -4.29 -20.30
C LEU A 299 17.69 -3.13 -19.37
N ILE A 300 17.60 -1.90 -19.89
CA ILE A 300 17.16 -0.74 -19.10
C ILE A 300 15.74 -0.96 -18.59
N ALA A 301 14.82 -1.37 -19.45
CA ALA A 301 13.45 -1.68 -19.06
C ALA A 301 13.40 -2.73 -17.94
N ARG A 302 14.23 -3.77 -18.00
CA ARG A 302 14.29 -4.77 -16.92
C ARG A 302 14.88 -4.22 -15.62
N LEU A 303 15.91 -3.37 -15.70
CA LEU A 303 16.45 -2.69 -14.53
C LEU A 303 15.39 -1.80 -13.86
N GLU A 304 14.59 -1.07 -14.64
CA GLU A 304 13.47 -0.27 -14.12
C GLU A 304 12.50 -1.14 -13.29
N TYR A 305 12.14 -2.34 -13.77
CA TYR A 305 11.30 -3.27 -13.01
C TYR A 305 11.87 -3.54 -11.60
N TRP A 306 13.14 -3.95 -11.54
CA TRP A 306 13.77 -4.35 -10.28
C TRP A 306 14.07 -3.17 -9.36
N VAL A 307 14.32 -1.97 -9.90
CA VAL A 307 14.50 -0.75 -9.09
C VAL A 307 13.18 -0.32 -8.45
N GLU A 308 12.08 -0.38 -9.19
CA GLU A 308 10.79 0.13 -8.72
C GLU A 308 9.99 -0.90 -7.90
N ARG A 309 10.04 -2.17 -8.29
CA ARG A 309 9.18 -3.25 -7.75
C ARG A 309 9.95 -4.33 -7.00
N GLY A 310 11.29 -4.31 -7.05
CA GLY A 310 12.12 -5.43 -6.63
C GLY A 310 11.88 -5.91 -5.20
N GLY A 311 11.84 -7.24 -5.05
CA GLY A 311 11.89 -7.97 -3.79
C GLY A 311 13.31 -8.46 -3.50
N ASP A 312 13.67 -8.53 -2.21
CA ASP A 312 15.02 -8.83 -1.72
C ASP A 312 15.39 -10.33 -1.82
N ASP A 313 14.72 -11.10 -2.70
CA ASP A 313 14.87 -12.56 -2.80
C ASP A 313 16.03 -13.01 -3.69
N GLY A 314 16.76 -12.06 -4.28
CA GLY A 314 17.92 -12.31 -5.14
C GLY A 314 17.59 -12.94 -6.50
N SER A 315 16.32 -13.23 -6.80
CA SER A 315 15.90 -13.84 -8.07
C SER A 315 16.19 -12.94 -9.26
N GLY A 316 16.11 -11.61 -9.08
CA GLY A 316 16.38 -10.62 -10.12
C GLY A 316 17.83 -10.55 -10.60
N TYR A 317 18.80 -10.80 -9.71
CA TYR A 317 20.22 -10.71 -10.08
C TYR A 317 20.62 -11.75 -11.12
N ARG A 318 20.08 -12.96 -11.03
CA ARG A 318 20.36 -14.01 -12.00
C ARG A 318 19.84 -13.63 -13.38
N THR A 319 18.60 -13.16 -13.49
CA THR A 319 18.01 -12.72 -14.75
C THR A 319 18.82 -11.58 -15.38
N LEU A 320 19.19 -10.57 -14.59
CA LEU A 320 20.01 -9.44 -15.06
C LEU A 320 21.40 -9.89 -15.52
N LEU A 321 22.02 -10.83 -14.80
CA LEU A 321 23.30 -11.41 -15.19
C LEU A 321 23.19 -12.19 -16.50
N ASP A 322 22.13 -13.00 -16.68
CA ASP A 322 21.87 -13.77 -17.90
C ASP A 322 21.67 -12.83 -19.11
N ASP A 323 20.92 -11.73 -18.93
CA ASP A 323 20.73 -10.69 -19.95
C ASP A 323 22.04 -9.98 -20.30
N LEU A 324 22.82 -9.56 -19.29
CA LEU A 324 24.13 -8.92 -19.49
C LEU A 324 25.11 -9.84 -20.22
N THR A 325 25.15 -11.12 -19.84
CA THR A 325 26.03 -12.12 -20.46
C THR A 325 25.63 -12.35 -21.92
N SER A 326 24.34 -12.44 -22.19
CA SER A 326 23.80 -12.59 -23.55
C SER A 326 24.15 -11.40 -24.43
N LEU A 327 23.97 -10.17 -23.91
CA LEU A 327 24.31 -8.94 -24.61
C LEU A 327 25.82 -8.78 -24.82
N ALA A 328 26.65 -9.06 -23.81
CA ALA A 328 28.09 -9.05 -23.94
C ALA A 328 28.56 -10.05 -25.00
N GLY A 329 28.00 -11.26 -25.01
CA GLY A 329 28.27 -12.26 -26.04
C GLY A 329 27.84 -11.82 -27.44
N ALA A 330 26.73 -11.10 -27.57
CA ALA A 330 26.30 -10.51 -28.85
C ALA A 330 27.22 -9.36 -29.30
N MET A 331 27.64 -8.49 -28.38
CA MET A 331 28.58 -7.40 -28.66
C MET A 331 29.97 -7.91 -29.06
N LEU A 332 30.47 -8.94 -28.36
CA LEU A 332 31.76 -9.57 -28.66
C LEU A 332 31.73 -10.35 -29.99
N ARG A 333 30.62 -11.02 -30.31
CA ARG A 333 30.43 -11.66 -31.64
C ARG A 333 30.25 -10.65 -32.78
N SER A 334 29.65 -9.49 -32.51
CA SER A 334 29.61 -8.37 -33.46
C SER A 334 31.01 -7.79 -33.73
N SER A 335 31.94 -7.95 -32.79
CA SER A 335 33.36 -7.61 -32.92
C SER A 335 34.16 -8.61 -33.79
N GLU A 336 33.71 -9.86 -33.94
CA GLU A 336 34.37 -10.83 -34.85
C GLU A 336 34.14 -10.50 -36.33
N GLY A 337 33.08 -9.72 -36.63
CA GLY A 337 32.99 -8.95 -37.85
C GLY A 337 33.76 -7.63 -37.74
N GLY A 338 35.02 -7.66 -37.29
CA GLY A 338 35.83 -6.46 -37.04
C GLY A 338 35.81 -5.49 -38.22
N SER A 339 36.22 -4.23 -38.02
CA SER A 339 36.21 -3.20 -39.07
C SER A 339 36.66 -3.73 -40.44
N HIS A 340 37.64 -4.63 -40.46
CA HIS A 340 38.06 -5.43 -41.61
C HIS A 340 36.95 -6.22 -42.34
N ALA A 341 36.18 -7.07 -41.66
CA ALA A 341 35.13 -7.89 -42.27
C ALA A 341 33.98 -7.03 -42.80
N ARG A 342 33.62 -5.94 -42.09
CA ARG A 342 32.63 -4.95 -42.57
C ARG A 342 33.12 -4.23 -43.82
N ILE A 343 34.39 -3.84 -43.87
CA ILE A 343 35.01 -3.23 -45.05
C ILE A 343 34.98 -4.20 -46.24
N LEU A 344 35.34 -5.46 -46.05
CA LEU A 344 35.31 -6.48 -47.11
C LEU A 344 33.90 -6.72 -47.63
N ARG A 345 32.91 -6.83 -46.73
CA ARG A 345 31.50 -7.01 -47.09
C ARG A 345 30.97 -5.81 -47.89
N LEU A 346 31.17 -4.58 -47.41
CA LEU A 346 30.75 -3.38 -48.14
C LEU A 346 31.43 -3.25 -49.51
N LYS A 347 32.71 -3.66 -49.61
CA LYS A 347 33.42 -3.64 -50.89
C LYS A 347 32.91 -4.72 -51.85
N ALA A 348 32.50 -5.88 -51.36
CA ALA A 348 31.92 -6.95 -52.16
C ALA A 348 30.49 -6.62 -52.62
N GLU A 349 29.67 -6.03 -51.75
CA GLU A 349 28.31 -5.60 -52.06
C GLU A 349 28.29 -4.38 -52.99
N ASN A 350 29.33 -3.52 -52.93
CA ASN A 350 29.41 -2.28 -53.70
C ASN A 350 30.80 -2.11 -54.36
N PRO A 351 31.09 -2.86 -55.44
CA PRO A 351 32.42 -2.85 -56.07
C PRO A 351 32.83 -1.47 -56.61
N ASP A 352 31.86 -0.64 -57.04
CA ASP A 352 32.11 0.68 -57.62
C ASP A 352 32.37 1.77 -56.57
N TRP A 353 32.16 1.48 -55.29
CA TRP A 353 32.39 2.46 -54.24
C TRP A 353 33.88 2.76 -54.07
N SER A 354 34.19 4.06 -53.96
CA SER A 354 35.52 4.53 -53.59
C SER A 354 35.82 4.23 -52.12
N LEU A 355 37.09 4.06 -51.76
CA LEU A 355 37.51 3.81 -50.38
C LEU A 355 37.13 4.95 -49.42
N ALA A 356 37.04 6.18 -49.95
CA ALA A 356 36.58 7.33 -49.18
C ALA A 356 35.09 7.20 -48.82
N ARG A 357 34.27 6.71 -49.74
CA ARG A 357 32.84 6.48 -49.50
C ARG A 357 32.60 5.37 -48.48
N ILE A 358 33.34 4.27 -48.58
CA ILE A 358 33.30 3.17 -47.60
C ILE A 358 33.74 3.67 -46.21
N GLY A 359 34.78 4.53 -46.14
CA GLY A 359 35.22 5.13 -44.89
C GLY A 359 34.18 6.07 -44.27
N GLN A 360 33.51 6.88 -45.08
CA GLN A 360 32.43 7.75 -44.64
C GLN A 360 31.26 6.94 -44.05
N GLU A 361 30.87 5.85 -44.71
CA GLU A 361 29.78 4.98 -44.25
C GLU A 361 30.09 4.29 -42.91
N LEU A 362 31.37 3.93 -42.71
CA LEU A 362 31.83 3.26 -41.49
C LEU A 362 32.33 4.22 -40.40
N GLY A 363 32.33 5.54 -40.65
CA GLY A 363 32.86 6.53 -39.73
C GLY A 363 34.37 6.44 -39.48
N ILE A 364 35.15 5.91 -40.44
CA ILE A 364 36.60 5.72 -40.33
C ILE A 364 37.35 6.40 -41.48
N SER A 365 38.62 6.74 -41.27
CA SER A 365 39.41 7.42 -42.29
C SER A 365 39.65 6.53 -43.52
N ARG A 366 39.74 7.15 -44.71
CA ARG A 366 40.13 6.45 -45.96
C ARG A 366 41.41 5.62 -45.79
N GLN A 367 42.38 6.14 -45.04
CA GLN A 367 43.65 5.44 -44.79
C GLN A 367 43.45 4.18 -43.94
N ALA A 368 42.55 4.22 -42.95
CA ALA A 368 42.19 3.05 -42.16
C ALA A 368 41.54 1.98 -43.05
N VAL A 369 40.62 2.36 -43.95
CA VAL A 369 39.99 1.44 -44.91
C VAL A 369 41.05 0.76 -45.79
N HIS A 370 41.96 1.53 -46.36
CA HIS A 370 43.04 1.02 -47.19
C HIS A 370 43.99 0.09 -46.41
N LYS A 371 44.33 0.45 -45.16
CA LYS A 371 45.16 -0.38 -44.27
C LYS A 371 44.50 -1.72 -43.95
N HIS A 372 43.18 -1.74 -43.77
CA HIS A 372 42.43 -2.98 -43.56
C HIS A 372 42.41 -3.83 -44.83
N LEU A 373 42.08 -3.28 -45.99
CA LEU A 373 42.05 -4.03 -47.26
C LEU A 373 43.41 -4.59 -47.70
N LYS A 374 44.52 -3.96 -47.29
CA LYS A 374 45.88 -4.43 -47.63
C LYS A 374 46.41 -5.50 -46.66
N ARG A 375 45.75 -5.71 -45.51
CA ARG A 375 46.19 -6.63 -44.45
C ARG A 375 45.54 -8.01 -44.54
N GLY A 376 44.40 -8.14 -45.21
CA GLY A 376 43.83 -9.41 -45.67
C GLY A 376 44.32 -9.73 -47.07
#